data_AF-J7F8W5-F1
#
_entry.id   AF-J7F8W5-F1
#
_cell.length_a   1.000
_cell.length_b   1.000
_cell.length_c   1.000
_cell.angle_alpha   90.00
_cell.angle_beta   90.00
_cell.angle_gamma   90.00
#
_symmetry.space_group_name_H-M   'P 1'
#
loop_
_entity.id
_entity.type
_entity.pdbx_description
1 polymer ?
#
loop_
_entity_poly.entity_id
_entity_poly.type
_entity_poly.pdbx_seq_one_letter_code
_entity_poly.pdbx_strand_id
1 'polypeptide(L)'
;QGSATALWTRGKDMVEACNRLGVDIMTGHWEFTYQEDEILENISEFKGEFIAQNVYVSEEAMFDDAPVYDEDTGHAFKPYTIREIGGRRVAVIGQAFPYTPIANPSRFIPDWSFGIRDSEMQDLVDKIRSEQRPDAVIVLSHNGMDVDIKMASIVTGVDFILGGHTHDAVPKPVVVSNPGGKTVVTNAGSNGKFLAVLDLDIGEGKVNDYRYRLLPVFSNLLPADAGMQAYINEVRKPFADKLSEPLAVAESLLFRRGNFNGTFDQVICDAMRAVGGAEIALSPGFRWGTSILPGQTITMERLMDQTAMTYPETYVRDMQGSELKMILESVADNLFHDDPYY
;
A
#
# COMPACT_ATOMS: atom_id res chain seq x y z
N GLN A 1 7.01 -4.02 2.79
CA GLN A 1 7.44 -3.57 4.15
C GLN A 1 6.44 -3.99 5.23
N GLY A 2 6.73 -3.76 6.52
CA GLY A 2 5.80 -4.01 7.65
C GLY A 2 5.97 -5.36 8.34
N SER A 3 7.10 -6.03 8.14
CA SER A 3 7.50 -7.26 8.84
C SER A 3 9.00 -7.22 9.13
N ALA A 4 9.45 -8.03 10.10
CA ALA A 4 10.85 -8.07 10.50
C ALA A 4 11.77 -8.55 9.36
N THR A 5 11.38 -9.61 8.65
CA THR A 5 12.19 -10.17 7.55
C THR A 5 12.29 -9.16 6.42
N ALA A 6 11.19 -8.53 6.02
CA ALA A 6 11.21 -7.51 4.96
C ALA A 6 12.10 -6.31 5.31
N LEU A 7 12.16 -5.92 6.60
CA LEU A 7 13.09 -4.89 7.04
C LEU A 7 14.55 -5.36 6.93
N TRP A 8 14.86 -6.56 7.41
CA TRP A 8 16.24 -7.06 7.48
C TRP A 8 16.80 -7.53 6.14
N THR A 9 15.95 -7.93 5.20
CA THR A 9 16.32 -8.30 3.83
C THR A 9 16.08 -7.17 2.83
N ARG A 10 15.76 -5.96 3.30
CA ARG A 10 15.53 -4.78 2.45
C ARG A 10 14.47 -5.03 1.35
N GLY A 11 13.41 -5.76 1.69
CA GLY A 11 12.27 -6.07 0.81
C GLY A 11 12.47 -7.26 -0.13
N LYS A 12 13.69 -7.77 -0.28
CA LYS A 12 14.03 -8.87 -1.20
C LYS A 12 13.25 -10.16 -0.93
N ASP A 13 12.93 -10.43 0.33
CA ASP A 13 12.12 -11.60 0.70
C ASP A 13 10.72 -11.54 0.08
N MET A 14 10.11 -10.36 0.10
CA MET A 14 8.78 -10.13 -0.45
C MET A 14 8.80 -10.08 -1.97
N VAL A 15 9.86 -9.57 -2.61
CA VAL A 15 10.01 -9.62 -4.08
C VAL A 15 9.97 -11.07 -4.56
N GLU A 16 10.77 -11.95 -3.95
CA GLU A 16 10.80 -13.36 -4.34
C GLU A 16 9.53 -14.12 -3.90
N ALA A 17 8.91 -13.76 -2.78
CA ALA A 17 7.57 -14.27 -2.43
C ALA A 17 6.52 -13.90 -3.51
N CYS A 18 6.50 -12.66 -3.99
CA CYS A 18 5.63 -12.22 -5.08
C CYS A 18 5.91 -12.97 -6.38
N ASN A 19 7.18 -13.18 -6.72
CA ASN A 19 7.59 -13.96 -7.89
C ASN A 19 7.08 -15.41 -7.84
N ARG A 20 7.13 -16.05 -6.66
CA ARG A 20 6.64 -17.42 -6.45
C ARG A 20 5.12 -17.51 -6.45
N LEU A 21 4.47 -16.50 -5.88
CA LEU A 21 3.01 -16.39 -5.87
C LEU A 21 2.45 -16.16 -7.29
N GLY A 22 3.25 -15.59 -8.19
CA GLY A 22 2.85 -15.25 -9.55
C GLY A 22 2.10 -13.91 -9.60
N VAL A 23 2.58 -12.91 -8.87
CA VAL A 23 2.02 -11.54 -8.96
C VAL A 23 2.39 -10.94 -10.32
N ASP A 24 1.40 -10.63 -11.15
CA ASP A 24 1.63 -10.12 -12.51
C ASP A 24 1.90 -8.61 -12.56
N ILE A 25 1.24 -7.84 -11.70
CA ILE A 25 1.24 -6.37 -11.71
C ILE A 25 1.17 -5.86 -10.28
N MET A 26 1.97 -4.84 -9.95
CA MET A 26 1.87 -4.11 -8.68
C MET A 26 2.09 -2.61 -8.86
N THR A 27 1.69 -1.85 -7.84
CA THR A 27 2.02 -0.43 -7.67
C THR A 27 2.55 -0.21 -6.24
N GLY A 28 3.03 1.00 -5.92
CA GLY A 28 3.83 1.23 -4.71
C GLY A 28 3.22 2.16 -3.67
N HIS A 29 3.65 1.97 -2.42
CA HIS A 29 3.52 2.96 -1.35
C HIS A 29 4.65 2.82 -0.32
N TRP A 30 4.60 1.76 0.49
CA TRP A 30 5.61 1.54 1.54
C TRP A 30 6.95 1.09 0.97
N GLU A 31 6.96 0.62 -0.27
CA GLU A 31 8.15 0.31 -1.05
C GLU A 31 9.05 1.55 -1.16
N PHE A 32 8.47 2.75 -1.24
CA PHE A 32 9.18 4.04 -1.31
C PHE A 32 9.81 4.50 0.00
N THR A 33 9.91 3.62 1.00
CA THR A 33 10.62 3.89 2.25
C THR A 33 11.96 3.16 2.34
N TYR A 34 12.32 2.37 1.32
CA TYR A 34 13.70 2.00 1.02
C TYR A 34 14.39 3.15 0.25
N GLN A 35 15.71 3.09 0.08
CA GLN A 35 16.42 4.04 -0.76
C GLN A 35 16.11 3.78 -2.24
N GLU A 36 16.21 4.82 -3.06
CA GLU A 36 15.94 4.76 -4.50
C GLU A 36 16.62 3.59 -5.22
N ASP A 37 17.92 3.38 -4.95
CA ASP A 37 18.69 2.28 -5.54
C ASP A 37 18.13 0.90 -5.14
N GLU A 38 17.77 0.71 -3.87
CA GLU A 38 17.14 -0.52 -3.38
C GLU A 38 15.76 -0.75 -4.02
N ILE A 39 14.99 0.32 -4.26
CA ILE A 39 13.69 0.26 -4.92
C ILE A 39 13.85 -0.20 -6.37
N LEU A 40 14.75 0.45 -7.12
CA LEU A 40 15.03 0.11 -8.52
C LEU A 40 15.58 -1.32 -8.64
N GLU A 41 16.46 -1.73 -7.73
CA GLU A 41 17.00 -3.10 -7.68
C GLU A 41 15.89 -4.13 -7.41
N ASN A 42 15.02 -3.86 -6.43
CA ASN A 42 13.88 -4.73 -6.09
C ASN A 42 12.88 -4.84 -7.26
N ILE A 43 12.60 -3.73 -7.95
CA ILE A 43 11.75 -3.72 -9.15
C ILE A 43 12.40 -4.53 -10.27
N SER A 44 13.72 -4.43 -10.46
CA SER A 44 14.43 -5.18 -11.50
C SER A 44 14.41 -6.70 -11.29
N GLU A 45 14.30 -7.16 -10.04
CA GLU A 45 14.20 -8.58 -9.68
C GLU A 45 12.75 -9.09 -9.65
N PHE A 46 11.77 -8.18 -9.64
CA PHE A 46 10.37 -8.54 -9.71
C PHE A 46 10.03 -9.02 -11.14
N LYS A 47 9.46 -10.23 -11.24
CA LYS A 47 9.12 -10.87 -12.53
C LYS A 47 7.83 -10.33 -13.14
N GLY A 48 6.99 -9.67 -12.35
CA GLY A 48 5.81 -8.96 -12.84
C GLY A 48 6.15 -7.55 -13.31
N GLU A 49 5.12 -6.72 -13.52
CA GLU A 49 5.30 -5.31 -13.86
C GLU A 49 4.98 -4.38 -12.69
N PHE A 50 5.93 -3.52 -12.34
CA PHE A 50 5.67 -2.38 -11.46
C PHE A 50 5.16 -1.21 -12.32
N ILE A 51 3.97 -0.70 -12.01
CA ILE A 51 3.35 0.41 -12.74
C ILE A 51 2.92 1.53 -11.79
N ALA A 52 3.17 2.77 -12.20
CA ALA A 52 2.74 3.96 -11.48
C ALA A 52 2.71 5.18 -12.42
N GLN A 53 1.51 5.70 -12.71
CA GLN A 53 1.34 6.84 -13.61
C GLN A 53 1.59 8.18 -12.91
N ASN A 54 1.46 8.23 -11.58
CA ASN A 54 1.53 9.47 -10.83
C ASN A 54 2.89 9.75 -10.18
N VAL A 55 3.96 9.11 -10.66
CA VAL A 55 5.31 9.29 -10.13
C VAL A 55 6.21 9.88 -11.20
N TYR A 56 6.77 11.05 -10.92
CA TYR A 56 7.58 11.81 -11.87
C TYR A 56 8.95 12.13 -11.30
N VAL A 57 9.97 12.04 -12.15
CA VAL A 57 11.32 12.50 -11.82
C VAL A 57 11.35 14.02 -11.97
N SER A 58 12.01 14.71 -11.03
CA SER A 58 12.15 16.16 -11.07
C SER A 58 12.97 16.61 -12.28
N GLU A 59 12.70 17.81 -12.81
CA GLU A 59 13.45 18.36 -13.95
C GLU A 59 14.95 18.51 -13.64
N GLU A 60 15.29 18.87 -12.39
CA GLU A 60 16.69 18.97 -11.92
C GLU A 60 17.38 17.60 -11.97
N ALA A 61 16.74 16.56 -11.43
CA ALA A 61 17.29 15.22 -11.44
C ALA A 61 17.41 14.65 -12.86
N MET A 62 16.43 14.91 -13.74
CA MET A 62 16.53 14.52 -15.16
C MET A 62 17.69 15.23 -15.87
N PHE A 63 17.97 16.50 -15.53
CA PHE A 63 19.14 17.22 -16.06
C PHE A 63 20.47 16.61 -15.58
N ASP A 64 20.47 16.02 -14.39
CA ASP A 64 21.61 15.32 -13.78
C ASP A 64 21.63 13.80 -14.11
N ASP A 65 20.99 13.39 -15.21
CA ASP A 65 20.94 12.01 -15.73
C ASP A 65 20.34 10.97 -14.76
N ALA A 66 19.41 11.38 -13.88
CA ALA A 66 18.70 10.45 -12.99
C ALA A 66 17.87 9.42 -13.77
N PRO A 67 17.73 8.17 -13.27
CA PRO A 67 16.94 7.15 -13.94
C PRO A 67 15.48 7.57 -14.12
N VAL A 68 14.99 7.54 -15.36
CA VAL A 68 13.61 7.89 -15.73
C VAL A 68 13.09 6.86 -16.74
N TYR A 69 11.80 6.54 -16.65
CA TYR A 69 11.18 5.59 -17.58
C TYR A 69 10.91 6.22 -18.95
N ASP A 70 10.47 7.49 -18.96
CA ASP A 70 10.15 8.23 -20.17
C ASP A 70 10.54 9.70 -19.98
N GLU A 71 11.60 10.14 -20.66
CA GLU A 71 12.15 11.50 -20.58
C GLU A 71 11.18 12.57 -21.11
N ASP A 72 10.35 12.25 -22.10
CA ASP A 72 9.43 13.21 -22.73
C ASP A 72 8.29 13.59 -21.77
N THR A 73 7.85 12.61 -20.97
CA THR A 73 6.73 12.77 -20.04
C THR A 73 7.16 12.93 -18.58
N GLY A 74 8.43 12.64 -18.27
CA GLY A 74 9.01 12.70 -16.93
C GLY A 74 8.56 11.57 -16.00
N HIS A 75 7.89 10.53 -16.49
CA HIS A 75 7.43 9.43 -15.64
C HIS A 75 8.63 8.63 -15.11
N ALA A 76 8.68 8.42 -13.80
CA ALA A 76 9.69 7.58 -13.17
C ALA A 76 9.46 6.08 -13.45
N PHE A 77 8.20 5.68 -13.66
CA PHE A 77 7.81 4.29 -13.89
C PHE A 77 6.83 4.17 -15.05
N LYS A 78 6.69 2.94 -15.56
CA LYS A 78 5.69 2.63 -16.58
C LYS A 78 4.28 2.99 -16.07
N PRO A 79 3.49 3.81 -16.79
CA PRO A 79 2.21 4.29 -16.27
C PRO A 79 1.10 3.23 -16.32
N TYR A 80 1.11 2.38 -17.35
CA TYR A 80 0.08 1.35 -17.56
C TYR A 80 0.63 0.17 -18.37
N THR A 81 -0.13 -0.92 -18.40
CA THR A 81 0.15 -2.08 -19.26
C THR A 81 -1.11 -2.61 -19.92
N ILE A 82 -0.96 -3.30 -21.06
CA ILE A 82 -2.06 -4.00 -21.73
C ILE A 82 -1.84 -5.50 -21.51
N ARG A 83 -2.87 -6.18 -21.00
CA ARG A 83 -2.89 -7.64 -20.82
C ARG A 83 -3.95 -8.26 -21.72
N GLU A 84 -3.63 -9.43 -22.26
CA GLU A 84 -4.62 -10.28 -22.92
C GLU A 84 -5.17 -11.28 -21.91
N ILE A 85 -6.44 -11.15 -21.57
CA ILE A 85 -7.12 -11.99 -20.56
C ILE A 85 -8.34 -12.60 -21.24
N GLY A 86 -8.34 -13.93 -21.41
CA GLY A 86 -9.45 -14.64 -22.07
C GLY A 86 -9.68 -14.21 -23.53
N GLY A 87 -8.63 -13.82 -24.25
CA GLY A 87 -8.72 -13.31 -25.63
C GLY A 87 -9.23 -11.86 -25.74
N ARG A 88 -9.30 -11.12 -24.63
CA ARG A 88 -9.71 -9.72 -24.55
C ARG A 88 -8.58 -8.84 -24.06
N ARG A 89 -8.54 -7.59 -24.51
CA ARG A 89 -7.50 -6.64 -24.13
C ARG A 89 -7.93 -5.82 -22.94
N VAL A 90 -7.18 -5.90 -21.85
CA VAL A 90 -7.43 -5.16 -20.61
C VAL A 90 -6.27 -4.20 -20.37
N ALA A 91 -6.55 -2.91 -20.26
CA ALA A 91 -5.58 -1.93 -19.79
C ALA A 91 -5.59 -1.89 -18.27
N VAL A 92 -4.40 -1.93 -17.66
CA VAL A 92 -4.22 -1.75 -16.23
C VAL A 92 -3.31 -0.54 -16.01
N ILE A 93 -3.86 0.52 -15.41
CA ILE A 93 -3.16 1.76 -15.06
C ILE A 93 -2.70 1.65 -13.61
N GLY A 94 -1.46 2.02 -13.33
CA GLY A 94 -0.91 2.01 -11.97
C GLY A 94 -1.11 3.36 -11.31
N GLN A 95 -1.52 3.38 -10.05
CA GLN A 95 -1.65 4.60 -9.25
C GLN A 95 -0.99 4.36 -7.88
N ALA A 96 0.22 4.87 -7.70
CA ALA A 96 0.95 4.78 -6.44
C ALA A 96 0.35 5.74 -5.40
N PHE A 97 0.69 5.54 -4.12
CA PHE A 97 0.18 6.41 -3.06
C PHE A 97 0.63 7.87 -3.27
N PRO A 98 -0.30 8.83 -3.42
CA PRO A 98 0.01 10.16 -3.92
C PRO A 98 0.72 11.06 -2.89
N TYR A 99 0.64 10.75 -1.60
CA TYR A 99 1.19 11.57 -0.52
C TYR A 99 2.51 11.03 0.04
N THR A 100 3.19 10.15 -0.70
CA THR A 100 4.44 9.49 -0.26
C THR A 100 5.50 10.47 0.26
N PRO A 101 5.81 11.61 -0.40
CA PRO A 101 6.86 12.54 0.05
C PRO A 101 6.58 13.25 1.38
N ILE A 102 5.32 13.36 1.79
CA ILE A 102 4.92 13.96 3.07
C ILE A 102 4.63 12.91 4.15
N ALA A 103 4.28 11.69 3.75
CA ALA A 103 4.03 10.58 4.67
C ALA A 103 5.32 9.90 5.14
N ASN A 104 6.39 9.98 4.34
CA ASN A 104 7.66 9.29 4.55
C ASN A 104 8.84 10.27 4.41
N PRO A 105 10.04 9.94 4.94
CA PRO A 105 11.22 10.80 4.78
C PRO A 105 11.60 11.00 3.30
N SER A 106 11.41 12.21 2.78
CA SER A 106 11.69 12.56 1.38
C SER A 106 13.12 12.26 0.93
N ARG A 107 14.09 12.31 1.86
CA ARG A 107 15.51 11.99 1.57
C ARG A 107 15.75 10.56 1.05
N PHE A 108 14.78 9.65 1.14
CA PHE A 108 14.91 8.30 0.59
C PHE A 108 14.69 8.24 -0.93
N ILE A 109 13.90 9.18 -1.45
CA ILE A 109 13.49 9.31 -2.85
C ILE A 109 13.47 10.81 -3.22
N PRO A 110 14.63 11.48 -3.17
CA PRO A 110 14.71 12.94 -3.24
C PRO A 110 14.20 13.50 -4.57
N ASP A 111 14.27 12.70 -5.62
CA ASP A 111 14.06 13.14 -7.00
C ASP A 111 12.66 12.83 -7.53
N TRP A 112 11.83 12.12 -6.75
CA TRP A 112 10.49 11.70 -7.19
C TRP A 112 9.38 12.54 -6.56
N SER A 113 8.47 12.99 -7.42
CA SER A 113 7.22 13.64 -7.03
C SER A 113 6.03 12.72 -7.23
N PHE A 114 5.02 12.89 -6.38
CA PHE A 114 3.80 12.09 -6.33
C PHE A 114 2.59 13.02 -6.27
N GLY A 115 1.42 12.55 -6.69
CA GLY A 115 0.20 13.33 -6.47
C GLY A 115 -1.07 12.71 -7.02
N ILE A 116 -2.18 13.36 -6.72
CA ILE A 116 -3.46 13.17 -7.39
C ILE A 116 -3.51 14.17 -8.54
N ARG A 117 -3.66 13.67 -9.76
CA ARG A 117 -3.61 14.47 -10.99
C ARG A 117 -4.73 14.03 -11.93
N ASP A 118 -5.96 14.37 -11.56
CA ASP A 118 -7.16 13.90 -12.26
C ASP A 118 -7.14 14.23 -13.76
N SER A 119 -6.64 15.41 -14.13
CA SER A 119 -6.51 15.82 -15.54
C SER A 119 -5.54 14.91 -16.31
N GLU A 120 -4.38 14.62 -15.73
CA GLU A 120 -3.37 13.75 -16.35
C GLU A 120 -3.86 12.29 -16.42
N MET A 121 -4.56 11.82 -15.38
CA MET A 121 -5.23 10.52 -15.40
C MET A 121 -6.30 10.46 -16.50
N GLN A 122 -7.13 11.50 -16.64
CA GLN A 122 -8.16 11.56 -17.68
C GLN A 122 -7.53 11.55 -19.08
N ASP A 123 -6.49 12.36 -19.32
CA ASP A 123 -5.76 12.38 -20.58
C ASP A 123 -5.16 11.00 -20.91
N LEU A 124 -4.60 10.32 -19.90
CA LEU A 124 -4.06 8.97 -20.05
C LEU A 124 -5.16 7.95 -20.39
N VAL A 125 -6.31 8.00 -19.72
CA VAL A 125 -7.44 7.11 -20.01
C VAL A 125 -7.96 7.33 -21.43
N ASP A 126 -8.10 8.58 -21.86
CA ASP A 126 -8.55 8.92 -23.21
C ASP A 126 -7.56 8.47 -24.29
N LYS A 127 -6.25 8.66 -24.03
CA LYS A 127 -5.18 8.14 -24.89
C LYS A 127 -5.24 6.61 -25.00
N ILE A 128 -5.37 5.90 -23.87
CA ILE A 128 -5.48 4.44 -23.86
C ILE A 128 -6.73 3.98 -24.64
N ARG A 129 -7.89 4.60 -24.40
CA ARG A 129 -9.14 4.24 -25.09
C ARG A 129 -9.07 4.49 -26.60
N SER A 130 -8.46 5.59 -27.03
CA SER A 130 -8.35 5.95 -28.46
C SER A 130 -7.29 5.17 -29.22
N GLU A 131 -6.08 5.05 -28.67
CA GLU A 131 -4.93 4.43 -29.35
C GLU A 131 -4.91 2.92 -29.13
N GLN A 132 -5.06 2.49 -27.87
CA GLN A 132 -4.97 1.08 -27.51
C GLN A 132 -6.29 0.36 -27.73
N ARG A 133 -7.44 1.03 -27.62
CA ARG A 133 -8.78 0.41 -27.78
C ARG A 133 -8.94 -0.89 -26.98
N PRO A 134 -8.67 -0.88 -25.65
CA PRO A 134 -8.90 -2.05 -24.82
C PRO A 134 -10.41 -2.28 -24.62
N ASP A 135 -10.76 -3.52 -24.32
CA ASP A 135 -12.11 -3.92 -23.97
C ASP A 135 -12.49 -3.52 -22.53
N ALA A 136 -11.49 -3.38 -21.65
CA ALA A 136 -11.66 -2.91 -20.27
C ALA A 136 -10.48 -2.03 -19.81
N VAL A 137 -10.74 -1.05 -18.94
CA VAL A 137 -9.73 -0.21 -18.29
C VAL A 137 -9.88 -0.35 -16.77
N ILE A 138 -8.80 -0.79 -16.13
CA ILE A 138 -8.71 -1.01 -14.68
C ILE A 138 -7.63 -0.09 -14.13
N VAL A 139 -7.88 0.57 -12.99
CA VAL A 139 -6.85 1.25 -12.22
C VAL A 139 -6.48 0.36 -11.03
N LEU A 140 -5.21 -0.02 -10.93
CA LEU A 140 -4.62 -0.64 -9.75
C LEU A 140 -4.08 0.48 -8.85
N SER A 141 -4.83 0.80 -7.79
CA SER A 141 -4.63 2.00 -6.99
C SER A 141 -4.10 1.71 -5.60
N HIS A 142 -3.30 2.64 -5.10
CA HIS A 142 -2.90 2.75 -3.72
C HIS A 142 -3.25 4.12 -3.13
N ASN A 143 -4.22 4.85 -3.69
CA ASN A 143 -4.68 6.13 -3.13
C ASN A 143 -5.33 5.95 -1.74
N GLY A 144 -6.21 4.96 -1.62
CA GLY A 144 -7.12 4.79 -0.49
C GLY A 144 -8.58 4.90 -0.91
N MET A 145 -9.47 4.19 -0.21
CA MET A 145 -10.85 3.97 -0.66
C MET A 145 -11.60 5.27 -0.97
N ASP A 146 -11.61 6.26 -0.07
CA ASP A 146 -12.39 7.48 -0.26
C ASP A 146 -11.81 8.37 -1.37
N VAL A 147 -10.48 8.39 -1.51
CA VAL A 147 -9.78 9.07 -2.60
C VAL A 147 -10.10 8.40 -3.94
N ASP A 148 -10.12 7.06 -4.00
CA ASP A 148 -10.50 6.31 -5.19
C ASP A 148 -11.97 6.50 -5.57
N ILE A 149 -12.87 6.59 -4.59
CA ILE A 149 -14.29 6.93 -4.83
C ILE A 149 -14.40 8.35 -5.40
N LYS A 150 -13.65 9.32 -4.86
CA LYS A 150 -13.63 10.69 -5.35
C LYS A 150 -13.09 10.76 -6.78
N MET A 151 -11.96 10.11 -7.06
CA MET A 151 -11.38 10.01 -8.40
C MET A 151 -12.36 9.35 -9.39
N ALA A 152 -13.02 8.25 -9.00
CA ALA A 152 -14.04 7.58 -9.81
C ALA A 152 -15.26 8.45 -10.15
N SER A 153 -15.54 9.48 -9.36
CA SER A 153 -16.63 10.43 -9.64
C SER A 153 -16.26 11.50 -10.67
N ILE A 154 -14.96 11.68 -10.92
CA ILE A 154 -14.38 12.73 -11.77
C ILE A 154 -13.86 12.13 -13.09
N VAL A 155 -12.98 11.13 -13.00
CA VAL A 155 -12.33 10.49 -14.14
C VAL A 155 -13.31 9.52 -14.80
N THR A 156 -13.51 9.71 -16.10
CA THR A 156 -14.42 8.91 -16.93
C THR A 156 -13.66 7.83 -17.71
N GLY A 157 -14.37 6.81 -18.20
CA GLY A 157 -13.77 5.77 -19.06
C GLY A 157 -13.01 4.65 -18.32
N VAL A 158 -12.90 4.72 -16.99
CA VAL A 158 -12.40 3.64 -16.11
C VAL A 158 -13.55 2.73 -15.70
N ASP A 159 -13.41 1.42 -15.92
CA ASP A 159 -14.41 0.43 -15.55
C ASP A 159 -14.29 0.02 -14.08
N PHE A 160 -13.06 -0.25 -13.61
CA PHE A 160 -12.79 -0.71 -12.25
C PHE A 160 -11.60 0.01 -11.60
N ILE A 161 -11.69 0.24 -10.29
CA ILE A 161 -10.56 0.61 -9.44
C ILE A 161 -10.38 -0.47 -8.38
N LEU A 162 -9.19 -1.08 -8.37
CA LEU A 162 -8.76 -2.07 -7.39
C LEU A 162 -7.80 -1.37 -6.43
N GLY A 163 -8.33 -0.92 -5.29
CA GLY A 163 -7.62 -0.03 -4.37
C GLY A 163 -6.88 -0.74 -3.23
N GLY A 164 -6.03 0.04 -2.56
CA GLY A 164 -5.19 -0.35 -1.44
C GLY A 164 -5.17 0.73 -0.34
N HIS A 165 -4.06 0.86 0.38
CA HIS A 165 -3.77 1.88 1.41
C HIS A 165 -4.65 1.87 2.69
N THR A 166 -5.97 1.97 2.57
CA THR A 166 -6.89 2.13 3.71
C THR A 166 -7.21 0.81 4.43
N HIS A 167 -6.81 -0.31 3.83
CA HIS A 167 -6.98 -1.67 4.39
C HIS A 167 -8.45 -2.05 4.63
N ASP A 168 -9.37 -1.50 3.84
CA ASP A 168 -10.78 -1.85 3.88
C ASP A 168 -11.01 -3.21 3.26
N ALA A 169 -11.67 -4.10 3.99
CA ALA A 169 -12.20 -5.33 3.43
C ALA A 169 -13.60 -5.02 2.90
N VAL A 170 -13.76 -4.96 1.58
CA VAL A 170 -15.02 -4.53 0.93
C VAL A 170 -15.73 -5.77 0.36
N PRO A 171 -16.76 -6.32 1.03
CA PRO A 171 -17.43 -7.55 0.56
C PRO A 171 -18.33 -7.31 -0.65
N LYS A 172 -18.74 -6.05 -0.87
CA LYS A 172 -19.52 -5.61 -2.02
C LYS A 172 -18.89 -4.33 -2.58
N PRO A 173 -18.46 -4.32 -3.86
CA PRO A 173 -17.86 -3.14 -4.46
C PRO A 173 -18.81 -1.93 -4.46
N VAL A 174 -18.23 -0.74 -4.42
CA VAL A 174 -18.95 0.53 -4.52
C VAL A 174 -19.06 0.91 -5.98
N VAL A 175 -20.28 1.16 -6.45
CA VAL A 175 -20.52 1.63 -7.81
C VAL A 175 -20.67 3.15 -7.77
N VAL A 176 -19.74 3.85 -8.40
CA VAL A 176 -19.68 5.31 -8.46
C VAL A 176 -20.19 5.76 -9.82
N SER A 177 -21.11 6.73 -9.86
CA SER A 177 -21.57 7.33 -11.11
C SER A 177 -20.74 8.58 -11.41
N ASN A 178 -20.40 8.78 -12.68
CA ASN A 178 -19.65 9.94 -13.17
C ASN A 178 -20.24 10.40 -14.52
N PRO A 179 -19.80 11.55 -15.08
CA PRO A 179 -20.35 12.06 -16.34
C PRO A 179 -20.24 11.10 -17.54
N GLY A 180 -19.31 10.15 -17.51
CA GLY A 180 -19.08 9.17 -18.59
C GLY A 180 -19.70 7.79 -18.34
N GLY A 181 -20.37 7.57 -17.21
CA GLY A 181 -20.98 6.28 -16.89
C GLY A 181 -20.81 5.89 -15.43
N LYS A 182 -20.22 4.71 -15.21
CA LYS A 182 -20.02 4.14 -13.87
C LYS A 182 -18.65 3.50 -13.76
N THR A 183 -18.04 3.65 -12.59
CA THR A 183 -16.80 2.98 -12.20
C THR A 183 -17.06 2.15 -10.94
N VAL A 184 -16.50 0.95 -10.87
CA VAL A 184 -16.65 0.05 -9.72
C VAL A 184 -15.37 0.07 -8.89
N VAL A 185 -15.48 0.41 -7.60
CA VAL A 185 -14.35 0.57 -6.68
C VAL A 185 -14.39 -0.50 -5.59
N THR A 186 -13.26 -1.13 -5.29
CA THR A 186 -13.16 -2.13 -4.21
C THR A 186 -11.76 -2.24 -3.62
N ASN A 187 -11.68 -2.70 -2.37
CA ASN A 187 -10.43 -3.03 -1.66
C ASN A 187 -10.49 -4.45 -1.07
N ALA A 188 -9.33 -5.11 -0.98
CA ALA A 188 -9.19 -6.49 -0.53
C ALA A 188 -8.68 -6.64 0.93
N GLY A 189 -8.79 -5.60 1.75
CA GLY A 189 -8.29 -5.63 3.13
C GLY A 189 -6.76 -5.52 3.22
N SER A 190 -6.16 -6.28 4.14
CA SER A 190 -4.71 -6.25 4.40
C SER A 190 -4.20 -7.59 4.94
N ASN A 191 -2.87 -7.73 5.03
CA ASN A 191 -2.16 -8.88 5.64
C ASN A 191 -2.52 -10.24 5.00
N GLY A 192 -2.92 -10.26 3.72
CA GLY A 192 -3.36 -11.48 3.05
C GLY A 192 -4.61 -12.13 3.66
N LYS A 193 -5.38 -11.40 4.49
CA LYS A 193 -6.58 -11.94 5.15
C LYS A 193 -7.71 -12.25 4.17
N PHE A 194 -7.72 -11.56 3.02
CA PHE A 194 -8.71 -11.79 1.98
C PHE A 194 -8.07 -11.78 0.59
N LEU A 195 -8.69 -12.51 -0.32
CA LEU A 195 -8.44 -12.47 -1.75
C LEU A 195 -9.72 -11.99 -2.46
N ALA A 196 -9.65 -10.83 -3.11
CA ALA A 196 -10.73 -10.36 -3.96
C ALA A 196 -10.66 -11.08 -5.31
N VAL A 197 -11.77 -11.68 -5.74
CA VAL A 197 -11.92 -12.33 -7.03
C VAL A 197 -12.98 -11.58 -7.82
N LEU A 198 -12.55 -10.97 -8.92
CA LEU A 198 -13.39 -10.24 -9.85
C LEU A 198 -13.42 -10.99 -11.19
N ASP A 199 -14.54 -11.67 -11.45
CA ASP A 199 -14.79 -12.34 -12.72
C ASP A 199 -15.49 -11.34 -13.65
N LEU A 200 -14.92 -11.05 -14.83
CA LEU A 200 -15.44 -10.07 -15.79
C LEU A 200 -16.03 -10.75 -17.04
N ASP A 201 -17.23 -10.36 -17.45
CA ASP A 201 -17.76 -10.64 -18.78
C ASP A 201 -17.36 -9.50 -19.72
N ILE A 202 -16.28 -9.71 -20.48
CA ILE A 202 -15.69 -8.70 -21.34
C ILE A 202 -16.17 -8.89 -22.78
N GLY A 203 -17.00 -7.93 -23.23
CA GLY A 203 -17.43 -7.79 -24.62
C GLY A 203 -16.41 -7.06 -25.47
N GLU A 204 -16.76 -6.76 -26.72
CA GLU A 204 -15.91 -5.95 -27.59
C GLU A 204 -16.03 -4.46 -27.19
N GLY A 205 -14.91 -3.88 -26.77
CA GLY A 205 -14.81 -2.47 -26.36
C GLY A 205 -15.52 -2.11 -25.05
N LYS A 206 -16.04 -3.08 -24.30
CA LYS A 206 -16.78 -2.83 -23.04
C LYS A 206 -16.80 -4.03 -22.11
N VAL A 207 -17.03 -3.76 -20.82
CA VAL A 207 -17.44 -4.77 -19.83
C VAL A 207 -18.98 -4.89 -19.82
N ASN A 208 -19.52 -6.09 -20.01
CA ASN A 208 -20.96 -6.33 -20.01
C ASN A 208 -21.51 -6.54 -18.60
N ASP A 209 -20.79 -7.31 -17.78
CA ASP A 209 -21.18 -7.66 -16.41
C ASP A 209 -19.94 -8.07 -15.59
N TYR A 210 -20.09 -8.16 -14.27
CA TYR A 210 -19.07 -8.70 -13.38
C TYR A 210 -19.66 -9.47 -12.20
N ARG A 211 -18.88 -10.43 -11.70
CA ARG A 211 -19.14 -11.10 -10.44
C ARG A 211 -17.97 -10.86 -9.50
N TYR A 212 -18.30 -10.46 -8.27
CA TYR A 212 -17.31 -10.20 -7.23
C TYR A 212 -17.46 -11.15 -6.05
N ARG A 213 -16.33 -11.58 -5.49
CA ARG A 213 -16.24 -12.33 -4.23
C ARG A 213 -15.04 -11.85 -3.43
N LEU A 214 -15.22 -11.62 -2.14
CA LEU A 214 -14.11 -11.43 -1.20
C LEU A 214 -13.92 -12.72 -0.39
N LEU A 215 -12.86 -13.46 -0.67
CA LEU A 215 -12.60 -14.76 -0.08
C LEU A 215 -11.70 -14.62 1.15
N PRO A 216 -12.13 -15.02 2.36
CA PRO A 216 -11.25 -15.03 3.52
C PRO A 216 -10.20 -16.14 3.40
N VAL A 217 -8.96 -15.83 3.79
CA VAL A 217 -7.84 -16.78 3.77
C VAL A 217 -7.64 -17.35 5.17
N PHE A 218 -8.16 -18.54 5.40
CA PHE A 218 -8.01 -19.28 6.65
C PHE A 218 -6.92 -20.35 6.51
N SER A 219 -5.72 -20.09 7.05
CA SER A 219 -4.57 -21.00 6.92
C SER A 219 -4.78 -22.37 7.58
N ASN A 220 -5.71 -22.49 8.52
CA ASN A 220 -6.08 -23.76 9.14
C ASN A 220 -7.09 -24.58 8.30
N LEU A 221 -7.64 -24.01 7.22
CA LEU A 221 -8.58 -24.68 6.31
C LEU A 221 -8.00 -24.92 4.91
N LEU A 222 -6.80 -24.41 4.64
CA LEU A 222 -6.14 -24.51 3.34
C LEU A 222 -4.78 -25.20 3.51
N PRO A 223 -4.42 -26.15 2.62
CA PRO A 223 -3.08 -26.70 2.63
C PRO A 223 -2.06 -25.61 2.27
N ALA A 224 -0.95 -25.56 3.01
CA ALA A 224 0.16 -24.69 2.64
C ALA A 224 0.82 -25.17 1.34
N ASP A 225 1.19 -24.23 0.46
CA ASP A 225 2.04 -24.55 -0.68
C ASP A 225 3.45 -24.93 -0.18
N ALA A 226 3.93 -26.11 -0.59
CA ALA A 226 5.19 -26.65 -0.07
C ALA A 226 6.41 -25.82 -0.51
N GLY A 227 6.39 -25.27 -1.73
CA GLY A 227 7.47 -24.45 -2.25
C GLY A 227 7.57 -23.10 -1.54
N MET A 228 6.43 -22.44 -1.32
CA MET A 228 6.32 -21.20 -0.56
C MET A 228 6.71 -21.42 0.91
N GLN A 229 6.24 -22.50 1.54
CA GLN A 229 6.58 -22.79 2.94
C GLN A 229 8.08 -23.05 3.11
N ALA A 230 8.71 -23.78 2.17
CA ALA A 230 10.15 -24.01 2.19
C ALA A 230 10.92 -22.68 2.08
N TYR A 231 10.49 -21.80 1.18
CA TYR A 231 11.07 -20.47 1.01
C TYR A 231 10.93 -19.60 2.27
N ILE A 232 9.73 -19.54 2.86
CA ILE A 232 9.48 -18.81 4.12
C ILE A 232 10.40 -19.33 5.23
N ASN A 233 10.55 -20.66 5.35
CA ASN A 233 11.44 -21.26 6.35
C ASN A 233 12.91 -20.88 6.11
N GLU A 234 13.35 -20.86 4.85
CA GLU A 234 14.71 -20.48 4.47
C GLU A 234 15.02 -19.02 4.83
N VAL A 235 14.15 -18.09 4.42
CA VAL A 235 14.28 -16.65 4.73
C VAL A 235 14.34 -16.41 6.24
N ARG A 236 13.52 -17.12 7.01
CA ARG A 236 13.40 -16.94 8.47
C ARG A 236 14.53 -17.59 9.25
N LYS A 237 15.19 -18.61 8.69
CA LYS A 237 16.20 -19.42 9.40
C LYS A 237 17.33 -18.59 10.03
N PRO A 238 17.93 -17.58 9.37
CA PRO A 238 18.98 -16.75 9.98
C PRO A 238 18.50 -15.91 11.15
N PHE A 239 17.18 -15.70 11.28
CA PHE A 239 16.57 -14.81 12.27
C PHE A 239 15.72 -15.56 13.29
N ALA A 240 15.69 -16.90 13.26
CA ALA A 240 14.75 -17.71 14.03
C ALA A 240 14.80 -17.42 15.54
N ASP A 241 16.01 -17.35 16.12
CA ASP A 241 16.20 -17.05 17.53
C ASP A 241 15.70 -15.65 17.89
N LYS A 242 16.03 -14.66 17.05
CA LYS A 242 15.57 -13.27 17.24
C LYS A 242 14.05 -13.16 17.11
N LEU A 243 13.44 -13.79 16.11
CA LEU A 243 11.99 -13.74 15.88
C LEU A 243 11.20 -14.40 17.02
N SER A 244 11.73 -15.50 17.56
CA SER A 244 11.07 -16.31 18.58
C SER A 244 11.33 -15.85 20.02
N GLU A 245 12.18 -14.85 20.23
CA GLU A 245 12.48 -14.29 21.55
C GLU A 245 11.18 -13.90 22.29
N PRO A 246 10.86 -14.54 23.43
CA PRO A 246 9.68 -14.21 24.22
C PRO A 246 9.92 -12.94 25.03
N LEU A 247 9.04 -11.95 24.88
CA LEU A 247 9.13 -10.67 25.57
C LEU A 247 8.15 -10.57 26.74
N ALA A 248 6.90 -10.97 26.52
CA ALA A 248 5.82 -10.89 27.50
C ALA A 248 4.67 -11.85 27.15
N VAL A 249 3.64 -11.89 27.99
CA VAL A 249 2.35 -12.54 27.69
C VAL A 249 1.27 -11.47 27.69
N ALA A 250 0.44 -11.45 26.64
CA ALA A 250 -0.67 -10.50 26.56
C ALA A 250 -1.78 -10.90 27.54
N GLU A 251 -2.10 -10.06 28.52
CA GLU A 251 -3.20 -10.31 29.45
C GLU A 251 -4.57 -9.96 28.84
N SER A 252 -4.58 -9.12 27.81
CA SER A 252 -5.77 -8.66 27.10
C SER A 252 -5.54 -8.66 25.60
N LEU A 253 -6.60 -8.39 24.82
CA LEU A 253 -6.50 -8.27 23.37
C LEU A 253 -5.65 -7.04 23.01
N LEU A 254 -4.55 -7.26 22.29
CA LEU A 254 -3.73 -6.19 21.72
C LEU A 254 -4.04 -6.04 20.24
N PHE A 255 -4.44 -4.85 19.81
CA PHE A 255 -4.68 -4.52 18.41
C PHE A 255 -4.13 -3.14 18.06
N ARG A 256 -3.80 -2.94 16.78
CA ARG A 256 -3.28 -1.69 16.23
C ARG A 256 -4.36 -0.76 15.70
N ARG A 257 -5.23 -1.27 14.83
CA ARG A 257 -6.16 -0.45 14.05
C ARG A 257 -7.27 0.18 14.92
N GLY A 258 -7.36 1.51 14.87
CA GLY A 258 -8.46 2.32 15.39
C GLY A 258 -8.28 3.80 15.02
N ASN A 259 -9.36 4.57 14.96
CA ASN A 259 -9.26 6.00 14.60
C ASN A 259 -8.65 6.86 15.72
N PHE A 260 -8.82 6.44 16.98
CA PHE A 260 -8.35 7.20 18.15
C PHE A 260 -7.31 6.44 18.97
N ASN A 261 -7.42 5.11 19.05
CA ASN A 261 -6.50 4.30 19.84
C ASN A 261 -6.49 2.83 19.39
N GLY A 262 -5.37 2.16 19.66
CA GLY A 262 -5.19 0.71 19.64
C GLY A 262 -4.55 0.25 20.96
N THR A 263 -4.97 -0.88 21.51
CA THR A 263 -4.42 -1.36 22.79
C THR A 263 -2.94 -1.74 22.69
N PHE A 264 -2.44 -2.11 21.50
CA PHE A 264 -1.00 -2.32 21.29
C PHE A 264 -0.26 -0.98 21.22
N ASP A 265 -0.85 0.04 20.58
CA ASP A 265 -0.29 1.39 20.58
C ASP A 265 -0.11 1.94 21.99
N GLN A 266 -1.08 1.70 22.88
CA GLN A 266 -0.97 2.10 24.28
C GLN A 266 0.27 1.49 24.95
N VAL A 267 0.55 0.20 24.72
CA VAL A 267 1.75 -0.47 25.25
C VAL A 267 3.03 0.18 24.73
N ILE A 268 3.08 0.53 23.43
CA ILE A 268 4.24 1.21 22.83
C ILE A 268 4.43 2.59 23.44
N CYS A 269 3.36 3.39 23.52
CA CYS A 269 3.40 4.72 24.13
C CYS A 269 3.80 4.67 25.61
N ASP A 270 3.31 3.68 26.38
CA ASP A 270 3.69 3.50 27.77
C ASP A 270 5.17 3.16 27.92
N ALA A 271 5.70 2.28 27.06
CA ALA A 271 7.12 1.96 27.02
C ALA A 271 7.96 3.19 26.65
N MET A 272 7.54 3.97 25.65
CA MET A 272 8.22 5.22 25.26
C MET A 272 8.26 6.23 26.41
N ARG A 273 7.16 6.40 27.16
CA ARG A 273 7.13 7.27 28.34
C ARG A 273 8.04 6.76 29.46
N ALA A 274 7.97 5.46 29.76
CA ALA A 274 8.76 4.86 30.82
C ALA A 274 10.28 4.94 30.56
N VAL A 275 10.70 4.72 29.31
CA VAL A 275 12.12 4.76 28.91
C VAL A 275 12.60 6.19 28.68
N GLY A 276 11.79 7.01 28.01
CA GLY A 276 12.14 8.38 27.63
C GLY A 276 11.92 9.42 28.73
N GLY A 277 11.23 9.06 29.82
CA GLY A 277 10.89 9.99 30.91
C GLY A 277 9.92 11.09 30.48
N ALA A 278 9.09 10.85 29.45
CA ALA A 278 8.18 11.84 28.87
C ALA A 278 6.78 11.78 29.50
N GLU A 279 6.12 12.94 29.60
CA GLU A 279 4.74 13.05 30.10
C GLU A 279 3.72 12.53 29.06
N ILE A 280 4.02 12.73 27.77
CA ILE A 280 3.17 12.37 26.63
C ILE A 280 4.04 11.63 25.60
N ALA A 281 3.51 10.53 25.06
CA ALA A 281 4.09 9.84 23.91
C ALA A 281 3.10 9.86 22.75
N LEU A 282 3.62 10.06 21.55
CA LEU A 282 2.87 10.03 20.29
C LEU A 282 3.38 8.85 19.48
N SER A 283 2.46 7.98 19.06
CA SER A 283 2.74 6.87 18.15
C SER A 283 2.04 7.14 16.81
N PRO A 284 2.67 6.82 15.67
CA PRO A 284 2.03 6.98 14.37
C PRO A 284 0.82 6.04 14.22
N GLY A 285 -0.30 6.59 13.75
CA GLY A 285 -1.56 5.85 13.52
C GLY A 285 -1.54 4.92 12.31
N PHE A 286 -0.51 4.09 12.17
CA PHE A 286 -0.38 3.15 11.06
C PHE A 286 -1.51 2.11 11.03
N ARG A 287 -1.95 1.76 9.81
CA ARG A 287 -2.98 0.74 9.60
C ARG A 287 -2.44 -0.69 9.50
N TRP A 288 -1.14 -0.85 9.28
CA TRP A 288 -0.48 -2.17 9.28
C TRP A 288 -0.14 -2.58 10.72
N GLY A 289 -0.14 -3.88 10.96
CA GLY A 289 -0.02 -4.46 12.30
C GLY A 289 -0.83 -5.75 12.43
N THR A 290 -0.45 -6.57 13.40
CA THR A 290 -1.20 -7.78 13.78
C THR A 290 -1.91 -7.60 15.12
N SER A 291 -2.76 -8.57 15.48
CA SER A 291 -3.43 -8.61 16.78
C SER A 291 -2.90 -9.78 17.61
N ILE A 292 -2.80 -9.59 18.91
CA ILE A 292 -2.39 -10.62 19.87
C ILE A 292 -3.56 -10.89 20.81
N LEU A 293 -3.95 -12.16 20.92
CA LEU A 293 -5.04 -12.59 21.79
C LEU A 293 -4.58 -12.71 23.26
N PRO A 294 -5.50 -12.58 24.24
CA PRO A 294 -5.18 -12.87 25.64
C PRO A 294 -4.54 -14.26 25.80
N GLY A 295 -3.50 -14.34 26.62
CA GLY A 295 -2.71 -15.53 26.90
C GLY A 295 -1.64 -15.86 25.85
N GLN A 296 -1.59 -15.17 24.71
CA GLN A 296 -0.53 -15.39 23.73
C GLN A 296 0.77 -14.70 24.16
N THR A 297 1.91 -15.36 23.90
CA THR A 297 3.23 -14.77 24.05
C THR A 297 3.45 -13.67 23.01
N ILE A 298 3.83 -12.50 23.48
CA ILE A 298 4.38 -11.42 22.66
C ILE A 298 5.83 -11.77 22.41
N THR A 299 6.17 -12.14 21.18
CA THR A 299 7.55 -12.35 20.76
C THR A 299 8.12 -11.08 20.12
N MET A 300 9.44 -11.05 19.90
CA MET A 300 10.07 -10.00 19.10
C MET A 300 9.44 -9.87 17.71
N GLU A 301 9.10 -10.99 17.05
CA GLU A 301 8.36 -10.94 15.78
C GLU A 301 7.03 -10.17 15.92
N ARG A 302 6.28 -10.40 16.99
CA ARG A 302 5.00 -9.71 17.23
C ARG A 302 5.17 -8.24 17.56
N LEU A 303 6.28 -7.84 18.15
CA LEU A 303 6.65 -6.43 18.30
C LEU A 303 7.00 -5.82 16.93
N MET A 304 7.82 -6.51 16.14
CA MET A 304 8.24 -6.07 14.81
C MET A 304 7.06 -5.96 13.83
N ASP A 305 6.02 -6.80 13.97
CA ASP A 305 4.76 -6.64 13.22
C ASP A 305 4.13 -5.24 13.42
N GLN A 306 4.49 -4.51 14.48
CA GLN A 306 3.98 -3.17 14.79
C GLN A 306 5.00 -2.05 14.55
N THR A 307 6.30 -2.35 14.52
CA THR A 307 7.38 -1.35 14.57
C THR A 307 8.44 -1.50 13.48
N ALA A 308 8.35 -2.50 12.61
CA ALA A 308 9.30 -2.73 11.52
C ALA A 308 9.23 -1.66 10.41
N MET A 309 9.85 -0.51 10.66
CA MET A 309 10.01 0.60 9.72
C MET A 309 11.48 0.87 9.42
N THR A 310 11.77 1.46 8.26
CA THR A 310 13.14 1.83 7.81
C THR A 310 13.70 3.08 8.50
N TYR A 311 12.90 3.75 9.33
CA TYR A 311 13.23 4.93 10.12
C TYR A 311 12.64 4.82 11.55
N PRO A 312 13.04 3.82 12.35
CA PRO A 312 12.41 3.48 13.62
C PRO A 312 12.87 4.36 14.80
N GLU A 313 13.65 5.41 14.54
CA GLU A 313 14.23 6.24 15.59
C GLU A 313 13.14 6.92 16.42
N THR A 314 13.27 6.82 17.74
CA THR A 314 12.39 7.48 18.70
C THR A 314 13.08 8.73 19.26
N TYR A 315 12.34 9.83 19.39
CA TYR A 315 12.87 11.11 19.86
C TYR A 315 12.13 11.58 21.10
N VAL A 316 12.86 12.20 22.03
CA VAL A 316 12.32 12.91 23.19
C VAL A 316 12.68 14.39 23.05
N ARG A 317 11.69 15.27 23.16
CA ARG A 317 11.89 16.73 23.10
C ARG A 317 10.85 17.44 23.95
N ASP A 318 11.21 18.64 24.41
CA ASP A 318 10.23 19.57 24.97
C ASP A 318 9.30 20.10 23.86
N MET A 319 8.03 20.24 24.19
CA MET A 319 6.99 20.73 23.29
C MET A 319 6.01 21.60 24.07
N GLN A 320 5.65 22.77 23.54
CA GLN A 320 4.62 23.59 24.18
C GLN A 320 3.24 22.91 24.02
N GLY A 321 2.38 23.00 25.04
CA GLY A 321 1.03 22.44 24.95
C GLY A 321 0.20 22.99 23.78
N SER A 322 0.47 24.22 23.35
CA SER A 322 -0.13 24.83 22.15
C SER A 322 0.32 24.15 20.85
N GLU A 323 1.58 23.74 20.75
CA GLU A 323 2.12 22.98 19.62
C GLU A 323 1.49 21.59 19.57
N LEU A 324 1.39 20.91 20.72
CA LEU A 324 0.70 19.61 20.80
C LEU A 324 -0.76 19.72 20.35
N LYS A 325 -1.48 20.73 20.84
CA LYS A 325 -2.87 20.98 20.40
C LYS A 325 -2.94 21.19 18.89
N MET A 326 -2.06 22.02 18.33
CA MET A 326 -2.03 22.29 16.89
C MET A 326 -1.81 21.00 16.07
N ILE A 327 -0.88 20.13 16.50
CA ILE A 327 -0.63 18.84 15.84
C ILE A 327 -1.90 17.97 15.86
N LEU A 328 -2.55 17.85 17.02
CA LEU A 328 -3.77 17.04 17.14
C LEU A 328 -4.93 17.59 16.31
N GLU A 329 -5.11 18.91 16.27
CA GLU A 329 -6.12 19.57 15.43
C GLU A 329 -5.82 19.35 13.94
N SER A 330 -4.56 19.48 13.53
CA SER A 330 -4.15 19.25 12.14
C SER A 330 -4.40 17.79 11.71
N VAL A 331 -4.16 16.82 12.58
CA VAL A 331 -4.47 15.41 12.31
C VAL A 331 -5.98 15.19 12.25
N ALA A 332 -6.75 15.80 13.15
CA ALA A 332 -8.21 15.68 13.14
C ALA A 332 -8.83 16.30 11.89
N ASP A 333 -8.34 17.47 11.47
CA ASP A 333 -8.79 18.15 10.26
C ASP A 333 -8.53 17.29 9.01
N ASN A 334 -7.36 16.64 8.91
CA ASN A 334 -7.09 15.72 7.81
C ASN A 334 -7.93 14.42 7.88
N LEU A 335 -8.02 13.79 9.04
CA LEU A 335 -8.70 12.49 9.20
C LEU A 335 -10.23 12.58 9.03
N PHE A 336 -10.83 13.70 9.43
CA PHE A 336 -12.27 13.91 9.43
C PHE A 336 -12.73 14.94 8.39
N HIS A 337 -11.87 15.28 7.43
CA HIS A 337 -12.27 16.19 6.37
C HIS A 337 -13.38 15.59 5.50
N ASP A 338 -14.36 16.40 5.12
CA ASP A 338 -15.47 15.96 4.28
C ASP A 338 -15.07 15.71 2.81
N ASP A 339 -14.03 16.41 2.34
CA ASP A 339 -13.43 16.18 1.01
C ASP A 339 -12.26 15.18 1.12
N PRO A 340 -12.35 14.00 0.46
CA PRO A 340 -11.28 13.01 0.46
C PRO A 340 -9.95 13.48 -0.16
N TYR A 341 -9.94 14.61 -0.89
CA TYR A 341 -8.73 15.13 -1.53
C TYR A 341 -7.95 16.15 -0.67
N TYR A 342 -8.43 16.43 0.54
CA TYR A 342 -7.88 17.46 1.42
C TYR A 342 -6.45 17.20 1.91
#